data_AF-A0A7S3I1F5-F1
#
_entry.id   AF-A0A7S3I1F5-F1
#
_cell.length_a   1.000
_cell.length_b   1.000
_cell.length_c   1.000
_cell.angle_alpha   90.00
_cell.angle_beta   90.00
_cell.angle_gamma   90.00
#
_symmetry.space_group_name_H-M   'P 1'
#
loop_
_entity.id
_entity.type
_entity.pdbx_description
1 polymer ?
#
loop_
_entity_poly.entity_id
_entity_poly.type
_entity_poly.pdbx_seq_one_letter_code
_entity_poly.pdbx_strand_id
1 'polypeptide(L)'
;LRSSSAIACLAVGASATIHYGKCPRYLRLYEFDIHRFMGTWYEISKDKFNIDEIGASCTTVNFTLQPNGYITVYNRALEPVRGYIKSAGKGIESQVTALGSLVIDYEGMPAVDQPG
;
A
#
# COMPACT_ATOMS: atom_id res chain seq x y z
N LEU A 1 -46.59 -11.14 24.74
CA LEU A 1 -45.14 -11.42 24.56
C LEU A 1 -44.55 -10.29 23.72
N ARG A 2 -43.56 -9.56 24.24
CA ARG A 2 -42.88 -8.48 23.50
C ARG A 2 -41.84 -9.12 22.58
N SER A 3 -42.04 -9.00 21.26
CA SER A 3 -41.07 -9.46 20.26
C SER A 3 -39.97 -8.41 20.13
N SER A 4 -38.78 -8.69 20.66
CA SER A 4 -37.61 -7.81 20.51
C SER A 4 -36.91 -8.12 19.19
N SER A 5 -36.99 -7.20 18.22
CA SER A 5 -36.21 -7.25 16.99
C SER A 5 -34.73 -7.03 17.30
N ALA A 6 -33.90 -8.03 17.00
CA ALA A 6 -32.45 -7.86 16.96
C ALA A 6 -32.05 -7.25 15.61
N ILE A 7 -31.59 -6.01 15.63
CA ILE A 7 -30.98 -5.35 14.46
C ILE A 7 -29.55 -5.88 14.36
N ALA A 8 -29.31 -6.76 13.39
CA ALA A 8 -27.95 -7.16 13.02
C ALA A 8 -27.32 -6.05 12.17
N CYS A 9 -26.40 -5.28 12.76
CA CYS A 9 -25.53 -4.39 12.00
C CYS A 9 -24.58 -5.24 11.14
N LEU A 10 -24.91 -5.40 9.86
CA LEU A 10 -23.97 -5.86 8.86
C LEU A 10 -22.88 -4.81 8.70
N ALA A 11 -21.72 -5.05 9.33
CA ALA A 11 -20.53 -4.26 9.06
C ALA A 11 -20.16 -4.43 7.59
N VAL A 12 -20.36 -3.39 6.78
CA VAL A 12 -19.88 -3.35 5.40
C VAL A 12 -18.35 -3.23 5.48
N GLY A 13 -17.65 -4.35 5.44
CA GLY A 13 -16.22 -4.37 5.22
C GLY A 13 -15.92 -3.95 3.78
N ALA A 14 -15.11 -2.90 3.59
CA ALA A 14 -14.61 -2.56 2.27
C ALA A 14 -13.67 -3.69 1.80
N SER A 15 -14.16 -4.59 0.95
CA SER A 15 -13.33 -5.57 0.25
C SER A 15 -12.89 -4.95 -1.07
N ALA A 16 -11.59 -4.94 -1.36
CA ALA A 16 -11.14 -4.75 -2.73
C ALA A 16 -11.61 -5.97 -3.55
N THR A 17 -12.17 -5.72 -4.73
CA THR A 17 -12.76 -6.72 -5.64
C THR A 17 -12.58 -6.20 -7.06
N ILE A 18 -12.34 -7.11 -8.01
CA ILE A 18 -12.26 -6.77 -9.43
C ILE A 18 -13.63 -6.24 -9.87
N HIS A 19 -13.72 -4.94 -10.14
CA HIS A 19 -14.94 -4.30 -10.61
C HIS A 19 -14.89 -4.08 -12.12
N TYR A 20 -15.91 -4.58 -12.83
CA TYR A 20 -16.19 -4.14 -14.19
C TYR A 20 -16.83 -2.74 -14.12
N GLY A 21 -16.12 -1.69 -14.56
CA GLY A 21 -16.62 -0.31 -14.50
C GLY A 21 -15.51 0.74 -14.54
N LYS A 22 -15.88 2.01 -14.36
CA LYS A 22 -14.91 3.11 -14.17
C LYS A 22 -14.32 3.04 -12.76
N CYS A 23 -13.02 3.33 -12.61
CA CYS A 23 -12.38 3.37 -11.30
C CYS A 23 -13.15 4.33 -10.36
N PRO A 24 -13.48 3.88 -9.12
CA PRO A 24 -14.15 4.73 -8.15
C PRO A 24 -13.29 5.96 -7.84
N ARG A 25 -13.95 7.10 -7.62
CA ARG A 25 -13.28 8.31 -7.14
C ARG A 25 -13.18 8.27 -5.63
N TYR A 26 -11.98 8.02 -5.13
CA TYR A 26 -11.69 8.16 -3.70
C TYR A 26 -11.41 9.61 -3.34
N LEU A 27 -11.86 10.01 -2.14
CA LEU A 27 -11.49 11.30 -1.55
C LEU A 27 -10.02 11.24 -1.16
N ARG A 28 -9.28 12.29 -1.54
CA ARG A 28 -7.85 12.41 -1.24
C ARG A 28 -7.64 13.11 0.10
N LEU A 29 -6.49 12.85 0.71
CA LEU A 29 -6.02 13.61 1.87
C LEU A 29 -5.72 15.04 1.45
N TYR A 30 -6.45 16.00 2.02
CA TYR A 30 -6.37 17.41 1.63
C TYR A 30 -5.04 18.08 2.05
N GLU A 31 -4.39 17.55 3.08
CA GLU A 31 -3.15 18.07 3.68
C GLU A 31 -2.09 16.96 3.79
N PHE A 32 -1.75 16.34 2.67
CA PHE A 32 -0.70 15.33 2.65
C PHE A 32 0.68 15.99 2.83
N ASP A 33 1.37 15.64 3.91
CA ASP A 33 2.76 16.01 4.15
C ASP A 33 3.67 14.81 3.82
N ILE A 34 4.34 14.90 2.68
CA ILE A 34 5.24 13.84 2.18
C ILE A 34 6.38 13.56 3.16
N HIS A 35 6.89 14.55 3.89
CA HIS A 35 7.98 14.35 4.84
C HIS A 35 7.53 13.51 6.03
N ARG A 36 6.29 13.70 6.48
CA ARG A 36 5.69 12.92 7.57
C ARG A 36 5.26 11.52 7.12
N PHE A 37 5.05 11.32 5.82
CA PHE A 37 4.74 10.01 5.26
C PHE A 37 5.98 9.10 5.15
N MET A 38 7.19 9.67 5.12
CA MET A 38 8.43 8.90 5.02
C MET A 38 8.65 8.00 6.25
N GLY A 39 9.45 6.95 6.04
CA GLY A 39 9.74 5.94 7.06
C GLY A 39 9.06 4.61 6.78
N THR A 40 8.99 3.76 7.80
CA THR A 40 8.55 2.36 7.69
C THR A 40 7.07 2.21 8.04
N TRP A 41 6.34 1.59 7.11
CA TRP A 41 4.95 1.20 7.24
C TRP A 41 4.83 -0.30 7.35
N TYR A 42 3.88 -0.74 8.17
CA TYR A 42 3.53 -2.16 8.33
C TYR A 42 2.22 -2.40 7.63
N GLU A 43 2.19 -3.44 6.80
CA GLU A 43 0.98 -3.82 6.13
C GLU A 43 0.08 -4.62 7.08
N ILE A 44 -1.07 -4.03 7.42
CA ILE A 44 -2.04 -4.64 8.34
C ILE A 44 -3.03 -5.54 7.60
N SER A 45 -3.38 -5.17 6.37
CA SER A 45 -4.30 -5.92 5.51
C SER A 45 -3.97 -5.62 4.05
N LYS A 46 -4.14 -6.63 3.21
CA LYS A 46 -3.94 -6.56 1.76
C LYS A 46 -5.15 -7.11 1.00
N ASP A 47 -5.25 -6.79 -0.29
CA ASP A 47 -6.20 -7.47 -1.14
C ASP A 47 -5.79 -8.95 -1.31
N LYS A 48 -6.71 -9.86 -1.02
CA LYS A 48 -6.51 -11.31 -1.18
C LYS A 48 -6.27 -11.73 -2.63
N PHE A 49 -6.55 -10.86 -3.60
CA PHE A 49 -6.35 -11.10 -5.02
C PHE A 49 -5.07 -10.46 -5.58
N ASN A 50 -4.24 -9.82 -4.75
CA ASN A 50 -2.95 -9.30 -5.22
C ASN A 50 -1.97 -10.45 -5.47
N ILE A 51 -1.74 -10.80 -6.73
CA ILE A 51 -0.88 -11.92 -7.14
C ILE A 51 0.58 -11.76 -6.73
N ASP A 52 1.08 -10.52 -6.66
CA ASP A 52 2.48 -10.21 -6.37
C ASP A 52 2.85 -10.46 -4.90
N GLU A 53 1.83 -10.58 -4.03
CA GLU A 53 2.02 -10.72 -2.58
C GLU A 53 1.36 -11.98 -2.01
N ILE A 54 0.94 -12.93 -2.86
CA ILE A 54 0.27 -14.16 -2.43
C ILE A 54 1.18 -14.93 -1.47
N GLY A 55 0.65 -15.23 -0.28
CA GLY A 55 1.35 -16.01 0.74
C GLY A 55 2.42 -15.23 1.51
N ALA A 56 2.71 -13.98 1.13
CA ALA A 56 3.65 -13.13 1.84
C ALA A 56 3.05 -12.60 3.14
N SER A 57 3.86 -12.56 4.19
CA SER A 57 3.51 -12.06 5.52
C SER A 57 4.60 -11.16 6.09
N CYS A 58 4.37 -10.53 7.25
CA CYS A 58 5.33 -9.63 7.89
C CYS A 58 5.86 -8.55 6.93
N THR A 59 4.99 -8.07 6.04
CA THR A 59 5.35 -7.10 5.01
C THR A 59 5.55 -5.73 5.61
N THR A 60 6.69 -5.12 5.28
CA THR A 60 7.01 -3.73 5.61
C THR A 60 7.42 -2.98 4.37
N VAL A 61 7.07 -1.70 4.30
CA VAL A 61 7.48 -0.78 3.24
C VAL A 61 8.20 0.39 3.86
N ASN A 62 9.42 0.69 3.41
CA ASN A 62 10.11 1.92 3.77
C ASN A 62 10.09 2.91 2.60
N PHE A 63 9.61 4.13 2.87
CA PHE A 63 9.64 5.24 1.93
C PHE A 63 10.74 6.22 2.33
N THR A 64 11.65 6.52 1.40
CA THR A 64 12.73 7.48 1.59
C THR A 64 12.69 8.57 0.51
N LEU A 65 12.53 9.83 0.92
CA LEU A 65 12.57 10.97 0.00
C LEU A 65 14.02 11.32 -0.35
N GLN A 66 14.30 11.39 -1.65
CA GLN A 66 15.62 11.71 -2.18
C GLN A 66 15.76 13.21 -2.49
N PRO A 67 17.00 13.76 -2.52
CA PRO A 67 17.22 15.18 -2.82
C PRO A 67 16.70 15.64 -4.19
N ASN A 68 16.55 14.72 -5.14
CA ASN A 68 16.01 14.99 -6.48
C ASN A 68 14.47 14.92 -6.55
N GLY A 69 13.79 14.79 -5.41
CA GLY A 69 12.32 14.74 -5.31
C GLY A 69 11.69 13.38 -5.61
N TYR A 70 12.49 12.38 -5.98
CA TYR A 70 12.00 11.00 -6.10
C TYR A 70 11.94 10.33 -4.72
N ILE A 71 11.14 9.26 -4.64
CA ILE A 71 10.98 8.45 -3.45
C ILE A 71 11.59 7.09 -3.75
N THR A 72 12.49 6.59 -2.90
CA THR A 72 12.85 5.17 -2.91
C THR A 72 11.81 4.41 -2.10
N VAL A 73 11.30 3.34 -2.67
CA VAL A 73 10.34 2.43 -2.04
C VAL A 73 11.03 1.10 -1.84
N TYR A 74 11.09 0.62 -0.60
CA TYR A 74 11.70 -0.66 -0.29
C TYR A 74 10.71 -1.56 0.45
N ASN A 75 10.33 -2.66 -0.18
CA ASN A 75 9.47 -3.66 0.44
C ASN A 75 10.32 -4.82 0.97
N ARG A 76 9.94 -5.32 2.14
CA ARG A 76 10.44 -6.57 2.71
C ARG A 76 9.26 -7.40 3.14
N ALA A 77 9.26 -8.68 2.78
CA ALA A 77 8.22 -9.61 3.17
C ALA A 77 8.79 -10.99 3.48
N LEU A 78 8.11 -11.76 4.31
CA LEU A 78 8.40 -13.16 4.58
C LEU A 78 7.54 -14.04 3.68
N GLU A 79 8.19 -14.78 2.78
CA GLU A 79 7.55 -15.82 1.98
C GLU A 79 7.74 -17.21 2.62
N PRO A 80 6.76 -18.13 2.49
CA PRO A 80 6.83 -19.44 3.13
C PRO A 80 8.02 -20.31 2.71
N VAL A 81 8.45 -20.20 1.44
CA VAL A 81 9.50 -21.06 0.87
C VAL A 81 10.85 -20.36 0.82
N ARG A 82 10.87 -19.08 0.42
CA ARG A 82 12.10 -18.34 0.16
C ARG A 82 12.61 -17.58 1.39
N GLY A 83 11.85 -17.53 2.47
CA GLY A 83 12.16 -16.72 3.63
C GLY A 83 11.97 -15.23 3.34
N TYR A 84 12.82 -14.38 3.91
CA TYR A 84 12.71 -12.94 3.68
C TYR A 84 13.12 -12.57 2.25
N ILE A 85 12.19 -11.98 1.52
CA ILE A 85 12.40 -11.39 0.20
C ILE A 85 12.34 -9.87 0.28
N LYS A 86 12.93 -9.22 -0.73
CA LYS A 86 13.10 -7.77 -0.81
C LYS A 86 12.78 -7.31 -2.23
N SER A 87 12.09 -6.18 -2.38
CA SER A 87 11.91 -5.49 -3.66
C SER A 87 12.12 -4.00 -3.49
N ALA A 88 12.62 -3.33 -4.54
CA ALA A 88 12.84 -1.90 -4.54
C ALA A 88 12.16 -1.25 -5.74
N GLY A 89 11.66 -0.05 -5.55
CA GLY A 89 11.02 0.75 -6.58
C GLY A 89 11.34 2.23 -6.42
N LYS A 90 10.97 3.00 -7.43
CA LYS A 90 11.10 4.44 -7.49
C LYS A 90 9.73 5.09 -7.63
N GLY A 91 9.37 5.87 -6.64
CA GLY A 91 8.17 6.67 -6.59
C GLY A 91 8.40 8.12 -7.03
N ILE A 92 7.37 8.75 -7.56
CA ILE A 92 7.27 10.20 -7.72
C ILE A 92 5.86 10.65 -7.35
N GLU A 93 5.73 11.83 -6.75
CA GLU A 93 4.42 12.44 -6.55
C GLU A 93 3.83 12.88 -7.90
N SER A 94 2.62 12.40 -8.16
CA SER A 94 1.88 12.68 -9.38
C SER A 94 1.50 14.16 -9.45
N GLN A 95 1.97 14.80 -10.51
CA GLN A 95 1.66 16.21 -10.81
C GLN A 95 0.22 16.38 -11.34
N VAL A 96 -0.48 15.29 -11.69
CA VAL A 96 -1.80 15.32 -12.35
C VAL A 96 -2.95 15.07 -11.37
N THR A 97 -2.72 14.33 -10.29
CA THR A 97 -3.78 13.80 -9.41
C THR A 97 -3.86 14.48 -8.03
N ALA A 98 -3.17 15.61 -7.85
CA ALA A 98 -3.04 16.38 -6.61
C ALA A 98 -2.24 15.68 -5.49
N LEU A 99 -2.00 16.42 -4.40
CA LEU A 99 -1.17 16.02 -3.25
C LEU A 99 -1.56 14.63 -2.70
N GLY A 100 -0.54 13.84 -2.34
CA GLY A 100 -0.72 12.50 -1.77
C GLY A 100 -1.03 11.41 -2.79
N SER A 101 -0.78 11.65 -4.08
CA SER A 101 -0.85 10.64 -5.13
C SER A 101 0.55 10.28 -5.59
N LEU A 102 0.95 9.02 -5.46
CA LEU A 102 2.27 8.54 -5.89
C LEU A 102 2.12 7.57 -7.06
N VAL A 103 3.06 7.62 -8.00
CA VAL A 103 3.28 6.57 -9.00
C VAL A 103 4.59 5.87 -8.67
N ILE A 104 4.55 4.55 -8.52
CA ILE A 104 5.71 3.74 -8.14
C ILE A 104 6.04 2.79 -9.29
N ASP A 105 7.31 2.81 -9.70
CA ASP A 105 7.87 1.91 -10.71
C ASP A 105 8.85 0.94 -10.04
N TYR A 106 8.61 -0.35 -10.21
CA TYR A 106 9.46 -1.43 -9.70
C TYR A 106 10.41 -2.00 -10.76
N GLU A 107 10.31 -1.56 -12.01
CA GLU A 107 11.11 -2.10 -13.10
C GLU A 107 12.57 -1.61 -13.02
N GLY A 108 13.53 -2.54 -13.15
CA GLY A 108 14.96 -2.21 -13.25
C GLY A 108 15.64 -1.69 -11.98
N MET A 109 14.95 -1.59 -10.85
CA MET A 109 15.51 -1.20 -9.56
C MET A 109 16.13 -2.41 -8.85
N PRO A 110 17.45 -2.45 -8.61
CA PRO A 110 18.02 -3.52 -7.80
C PRO A 110 17.48 -3.40 -6.37
N ALA A 111 17.02 -4.52 -5.80
CA ALA A 111 16.69 -4.62 -4.38
C ALA A 111 17.99 -4.54 -3.55
N VAL A 112 18.59 -3.35 -3.50
CA VAL A 112 19.75 -3.06 -2.67
C VAL A 112 19.27 -2.94 -1.24
N ASP A 113 20.03 -3.54 -0.32
CA ASP A 113 19.79 -3.40 1.11
C ASP A 113 19.91 -1.92 1.51
N GLN A 114 18.77 -1.27 1.74
CA GLN A 114 18.77 0.00 2.45
C GLN A 114 19.07 -0.29 3.93
N PRO A 115 19.99 0.45 4.57
CA PRO A 115 20.17 0.36 6.01
C PRO A 115 18.87 0.79 6.68
N GLY A 116 18.31 -0.12 7.48
CA GLY A 116 17.15 0.15 8.35
C GLY A 116 17.52 1.02 9.54
#